data_AF-A0A4Q5SGN6-F1
#
_entry.id   AF-A0A4Q5SGN6-F1
#
_cell.length_a   1.000
_cell.length_b   1.000
_cell.length_c   1.000
_cell.angle_alpha   90.00
_cell.angle_beta   90.00
_cell.angle_gamma   90.00
#
_symmetry.space_group_name_H-M   'P 1'
#
loop_
_entity.id
_entity.type
_entity.pdbx_description
1 polymer ?
#
loop_
_entity_poly.entity_id
_entity_poly.type
_entity_poly.pdbx_seq_one_letter_code
_entity_poly.pdbx_strand_id
1 'polypeptide(L)'
;MTDHAPHTSVSDDLAAAFQIEGWPVRGRLVRLGAAIDKILAAHAYPEPVAALLGEACALAALIGSSLKFEGRLLVQAQGDGPVRYVVADYGTDGSLRGYCRYDEAEVAEASGGFARPGARSLLGQGVFIMTLDRGPDFDRRDALG
;
A
#
# COMPACT_ATOMS: atom_id res chain seq x y z
N MET A 1 7.24 -12.17 -41.32
CA MET A 1 6.00 -11.50 -40.88
C MET A 1 5.85 -11.81 -39.39
N THR A 2 6.54 -11.06 -38.55
CA THR A 2 6.42 -11.16 -37.09
C THR A 2 5.16 -10.44 -36.69
N ASP A 3 4.21 -11.20 -36.16
CA ASP A 3 3.00 -10.70 -35.53
C ASP A 3 3.40 -9.80 -34.35
N HIS A 4 3.20 -8.50 -34.50
CA HIS A 4 3.36 -7.56 -33.41
C HIS A 4 2.00 -7.52 -32.72
N ALA A 5 1.86 -8.29 -31.64
CA ALA A 5 0.69 -8.21 -30.79
C ALA A 5 0.42 -6.73 -30.46
N PRO A 6 -0.82 -6.24 -30.58
CA PRO A 6 -1.12 -4.84 -30.35
C PRO A 6 -0.64 -4.43 -28.96
N HIS A 7 0.07 -3.31 -28.89
CA HIS A 7 0.43 -2.68 -27.61
C HIS A 7 -0.83 -2.13 -26.97
N THR A 8 -1.55 -2.96 -26.21
CA THR A 8 -2.58 -2.48 -25.31
C THR A 8 -1.87 -1.64 -24.26
N SER A 9 -2.09 -0.32 -24.27
CA SER A 9 -1.57 0.56 -23.22
C SER A 9 -2.08 0.04 -21.87
N VAL A 10 -1.19 -0.50 -21.05
CA VAL A 10 -1.54 -0.97 -19.71
C VAL A 10 -1.98 0.25 -18.92
N SER A 11 -3.25 0.29 -18.52
CA SER A 11 -3.79 1.32 -17.64
C SER A 11 -3.00 1.32 -16.32
N ASP A 12 -2.76 2.50 -15.77
CA ASP A 12 -2.31 2.63 -14.38
C ASP A 12 -3.49 2.43 -13.42
N ASP A 13 -3.16 2.36 -12.12
CA ASP A 13 -4.11 2.27 -11.01
C ASP A 13 -5.01 1.03 -11.08
N LEU A 14 -4.39 -0.14 -11.24
CA LEU A 14 -5.07 -1.43 -11.33
C LEU A 14 -4.61 -2.44 -10.29
N ALA A 15 -5.52 -3.34 -9.93
CA ALA A 15 -5.26 -4.51 -9.13
C ALA A 15 -5.86 -5.75 -9.82
N ALA A 16 -5.03 -6.71 -10.19
CA ALA A 16 -5.43 -7.91 -10.92
C ALA A 16 -5.06 -9.18 -10.15
N ALA A 17 -5.98 -10.14 -10.09
CA ALA A 17 -5.68 -11.48 -9.63
C ALA A 17 -5.08 -12.31 -10.78
N PHE A 18 -4.14 -13.20 -10.47
CA PHE A 18 -3.60 -14.15 -11.44
C PHE A 18 -3.47 -15.54 -10.81
N GLN A 19 -3.37 -16.55 -11.67
CA GLN A 19 -3.06 -17.93 -11.29
C GLN A 19 -2.03 -18.48 -12.27
N ILE A 20 -1.06 -19.25 -11.77
CA ILE A 20 -0.09 -19.93 -12.61
C ILE A 20 -0.69 -21.25 -13.06
N GLU A 21 -0.86 -21.43 -14.36
CA GLU A 21 -1.43 -22.66 -14.92
C GLU A 21 -0.55 -23.87 -14.58
N GLY A 22 -1.18 -24.98 -14.17
CA GLY A 22 -0.46 -26.19 -13.76
C GLY A 22 0.14 -26.15 -12.35
N TRP A 23 0.01 -25.05 -11.61
CA TRP A 23 0.54 -24.91 -10.25
C TRP A 23 -0.52 -24.41 -9.27
N PRO A 24 -0.50 -24.84 -7.99
CA PRO A 24 -1.41 -24.34 -6.97
C PRO A 24 -0.98 -22.96 -6.45
N VAL A 25 -0.62 -22.03 -7.35
CA VAL A 25 -0.13 -20.69 -7.03
C VAL A 25 -1.11 -19.66 -7.57
N ARG A 26 -1.68 -18.87 -6.66
CA ARG A 26 -2.50 -17.69 -6.96
C ARG A 26 -1.79 -16.47 -6.41
N GLY A 27 -1.90 -15.36 -7.12
CA GLY A 27 -1.31 -14.12 -6.69
C GLY A 27 -2.15 -12.92 -7.08
N ARG A 28 -1.66 -11.76 -6.71
CA ARG A 28 -2.21 -10.47 -7.12
C ARG A 28 -1.08 -9.57 -7.57
N LEU A 29 -1.37 -8.75 -8.55
CA LEU A 29 -0.51 -7.69 -9.03
C LEU A 29 -1.24 -6.37 -8.86
N VAL A 30 -0.52 -5.37 -8.36
CA VAL A 30 -0.99 -3.99 -8.28
C VAL A 30 -0.01 -3.12 -9.04
N ARG A 31 -0.55 -2.19 -9.82
CA ARG A 31 0.20 -1.12 -10.46
C ARG A 31 -0.48 0.20 -10.11
N LEU A 32 0.22 1.05 -9.38
CA LEU A 32 -0.23 2.40 -9.05
C LEU A 32 0.54 3.39 -9.93
N GLY A 33 -0.17 4.36 -10.50
CA GLY A 33 0.40 5.48 -11.24
C GLY A 33 -0.13 6.79 -10.68
N ALA A 34 -1.10 7.40 -11.36
CA ALA A 34 -1.61 8.72 -10.96
C ALA A 34 -2.20 8.74 -9.54
N ALA A 35 -2.74 7.63 -9.04
CA ALA A 35 -3.24 7.55 -7.66
C ALA A 35 -2.11 7.73 -6.63
N ILE A 36 -0.98 7.03 -6.80
CA ILE A 36 0.15 7.15 -5.86
C ILE A 36 0.87 8.49 -6.03
N ASP A 37 1.00 8.99 -7.25
CA ASP A 37 1.64 10.29 -7.52
C ASP A 37 0.92 11.41 -6.76
N LYS A 38 -0.42 11.40 -6.76
CA LYS A 38 -1.21 12.39 -6.00
C LYS A 38 -0.99 12.30 -4.49
N ILE A 39 -0.87 11.09 -3.95
CA ILE A 39 -0.63 10.87 -2.51
C ILE A 39 0.77 11.38 -2.13
N LEU A 40 1.78 11.05 -2.93
CA LEU A 40 3.16 11.44 -2.68
C LEU A 40 3.40 12.94 -2.90
N ALA A 41 2.69 13.57 -3.84
CA ALA A 41 2.80 15.00 -4.10
C ALA A 41 2.05 15.88 -3.09
N ALA A 42 1.18 15.31 -2.24
CA ALA A 42 0.42 16.06 -1.24
C ALA A 42 1.31 16.71 -0.18
N HIS A 43 2.47 16.12 0.10
CA HIS A 43 3.51 16.68 0.98
C HIS A 43 4.87 16.51 0.30
N ALA A 44 5.81 17.44 0.53
CA ALA A 44 7.17 17.37 -0.01
C ALA A 44 8.01 16.31 0.73
N TYR A 45 7.61 15.05 0.67
CA TYR A 45 8.29 13.94 1.34
C TYR A 45 9.70 13.73 0.76
N PRO A 46 10.73 13.59 1.62
CA PRO A 46 12.03 13.08 1.20
C PRO A 46 11.90 11.70 0.54
N GLU A 47 12.77 11.37 -0.42
CA GLU A 47 12.70 10.12 -1.20
C GLU A 47 12.48 8.86 -0.32
N PRO A 48 13.17 8.67 0.83
CA PRO A 48 12.96 7.49 1.65
C PRO A 48 11.59 7.44 2.33
N VAL A 49 11.04 8.59 2.69
CA VAL A 49 9.70 8.70 3.30
C VAL A 49 8.63 8.44 2.23
N ALA A 50 8.82 9.00 1.03
CA ALA A 50 7.95 8.75 -0.12
C ALA A 50 7.96 7.27 -0.52
N ALA A 51 9.12 6.63 -0.53
CA ALA A 51 9.26 5.20 -0.82
C ALA A 51 8.50 4.35 0.22
N LEU A 52 8.70 4.60 1.51
CA LEU A 52 8.00 3.89 2.59
C LEU A 52 6.47 4.07 2.49
N LEU A 53 6.02 5.30 2.21
CA LEU A 53 4.59 5.57 2.02
C LEU A 53 4.04 4.85 0.77
N GLY A 54 4.82 4.80 -0.31
CA GLY A 54 4.51 4.05 -1.52
C GLY A 54 4.37 2.55 -1.28
N GLU A 55 5.29 1.96 -0.51
CA GLU A 55 5.23 0.56 -0.09
C GLU A 55 3.97 0.27 0.73
N ALA A 56 3.64 1.14 1.70
CA ALA A 56 2.42 1.01 2.50
C ALA A 56 1.14 1.08 1.64
N CYS A 57 1.10 2.00 0.69
CA CYS A 57 -0.02 2.14 -0.26
C CYS A 57 -0.16 0.92 -1.18
N ALA A 58 0.96 0.41 -1.71
CA ALA A 58 0.98 -0.79 -2.54
C ALA A 58 0.52 -2.02 -1.74
N LEU A 59 0.98 -2.16 -0.49
CA LEU A 59 0.56 -3.22 0.42
C LEU A 59 -0.95 -3.16 0.70
N ALA A 60 -1.46 -1.96 1.03
CA ALA A 60 -2.88 -1.75 1.26
C ALA A 60 -3.72 -2.09 0.01
N ALA A 61 -3.30 -1.68 -1.19
CA ALA A 61 -4.00 -2.04 -2.43
C ALA A 61 -3.94 -3.54 -2.74
N LEU A 62 -2.80 -4.20 -2.50
CA LEU A 62 -2.63 -5.64 -2.73
C LEU A 62 -3.59 -6.45 -1.84
N ILE A 63 -3.62 -6.14 -0.55
CA ILE A 63 -4.46 -6.83 0.43
C ILE A 63 -5.93 -6.42 0.25
N GLY A 64 -6.20 -5.11 0.16
CA GLY A 64 -7.54 -4.54 0.08
C GLY A 64 -8.30 -5.01 -1.16
N SER A 65 -7.63 -5.10 -2.31
CA SER A 65 -8.27 -5.62 -3.53
C SER A 65 -8.62 -7.12 -3.46
N SER A 66 -8.07 -7.86 -2.48
CA SER A 66 -8.40 -9.28 -2.25
C SER A 66 -9.63 -9.50 -1.37
N LEU A 67 -10.15 -8.45 -0.75
CA LEU A 67 -11.30 -8.52 0.14
C LEU A 67 -12.58 -8.78 -0.68
N LYS A 68 -13.44 -9.66 -0.16
CA LYS A 68 -14.71 -10.07 -0.80
C LYS A 68 -15.93 -9.35 -0.24
N PHE A 69 -15.71 -8.30 0.53
CA PHE A 69 -16.76 -7.55 1.22
C PHE A 69 -16.60 -6.06 0.94
N GLU A 70 -17.67 -5.31 1.18
CA GLU A 70 -17.65 -3.85 1.17
C GLU A 70 -17.17 -3.33 2.53
N GLY A 71 -16.16 -2.48 2.51
CA GLY A 71 -15.48 -1.98 3.69
C GLY A 71 -14.16 -1.28 3.36
N ARG A 72 -13.31 -1.15 4.38
CA ARG A 72 -12.00 -0.52 4.26
C ARG A 72 -10.90 -1.34 4.93
N LEU A 73 -9.69 -1.22 4.39
CA LEU A 73 -8.46 -1.75 4.96
C LEU A 73 -7.58 -0.58 5.38
N LEU A 74 -7.22 -0.53 6.66
CA LEU A 74 -6.20 0.37 7.17
C LEU A 74 -4.91 -0.41 7.42
N VAL A 75 -3.83 -0.01 6.77
CA VAL A 75 -2.46 -0.47 7.04
C VAL A 75 -1.75 0.65 7.78
N GLN A 76 -1.23 0.37 8.97
CA GLN A 76 -0.55 1.34 9.80
C GLN A 76 0.75 0.75 10.35
N ALA A 77 1.81 1.54 10.35
CA ALA A 77 3.00 1.26 11.14
C ALA A 77 3.41 2.48 11.96
N GLN A 78 3.81 2.25 13.20
CA GLN A 78 4.24 3.29 14.13
C GLN A 78 5.44 2.79 14.91
N GLY A 79 6.44 3.64 15.11
CA GLY A 79 7.61 3.30 15.89
C GLY A 79 8.39 4.53 16.37
N ASP A 80 9.57 4.25 16.91
CA ASP A 80 10.47 5.23 17.53
C ASP A 80 11.58 5.73 16.58
N GLY A 81 11.58 5.33 15.32
CA GLY A 81 12.53 5.79 14.30
C GLY A 81 12.19 7.14 13.68
N PRO A 82 13.01 7.63 12.72
CA PRO A 82 12.82 8.91 12.04
C PRO A 82 11.42 9.13 11.45
N VAL A 83 10.80 8.06 10.97
CA VAL A 83 9.38 8.02 10.61
C VAL A 83 8.59 7.54 11.82
N ARG A 84 7.84 8.45 12.43
CA ARG A 84 7.04 8.15 13.63
C ARG A 84 5.83 7.30 13.28
N TYR A 85 5.23 7.54 12.10
CA TYR A 85 3.95 6.97 11.74
C TYR A 85 3.77 6.96 10.23
N VAL A 86 3.31 5.84 9.67
CA VAL A 86 2.85 5.73 8.28
C VAL A 86 1.51 5.01 8.25
N VAL A 87 0.60 5.49 7.41
CA VAL A 87 -0.72 4.90 7.23
C VAL A 87 -1.11 4.90 5.76
N ALA A 88 -1.78 3.83 5.34
CA ALA A 88 -2.48 3.72 4.07
C ALA A 88 -3.90 3.18 4.32
N ASP A 89 -4.90 3.87 3.78
CA ASP A 89 -6.31 3.50 3.83
C ASP A 89 -6.78 3.14 2.43
N TYR A 90 -7.26 1.91 2.26
CA TYR A 90 -7.83 1.41 1.01
C TYR A 90 -9.31 1.12 1.21
N GLY A 91 -10.16 1.84 0.48
CA GLY A 91 -11.57 1.53 0.35
C GLY A 91 -11.80 0.50 -0.75
N THR A 92 -12.71 -0.44 -0.49
CA THR A 92 -13.13 -1.45 -1.49
C THR A 92 -13.88 -0.83 -2.68
N ASP A 93 -14.24 0.46 -2.59
CA ASP A 93 -14.68 1.32 -3.69
C ASP A 93 -13.54 1.78 -4.62
N GLY A 94 -12.30 1.36 -4.35
CA GLY A 94 -11.10 1.73 -5.09
C GLY A 94 -10.43 3.02 -4.60
N SER A 95 -10.93 3.64 -3.53
CA SER A 95 -10.26 4.79 -2.93
C SER A 95 -8.96 4.37 -2.24
N LEU A 96 -7.91 5.18 -2.41
CA LEU A 96 -6.61 4.97 -1.76
C LEU A 96 -6.13 6.30 -1.19
N ARG A 97 -5.73 6.28 0.08
CA ARG A 97 -5.16 7.44 0.78
C ARG A 97 -3.94 7.00 1.56
N GLY A 98 -2.99 7.90 1.72
CA GLY A 98 -1.78 7.63 2.47
C GLY A 98 -1.26 8.88 3.18
N TYR A 99 -0.65 8.69 4.33
CA TYR A 99 -0.02 9.77 5.09
C TYR A 99 1.16 9.25 5.89
N CYS A 100 2.18 10.10 6.06
CA CYS A 100 3.36 9.79 6.82
C CYS A 100 3.75 10.97 7.71
N ARG A 101 4.09 10.70 8.98
CA ARG A 101 4.65 11.67 9.92
C ARG A 101 6.09 11.28 10.23
N TYR A 102 7.00 12.22 10.06
CA TYR A 102 8.43 12.01 10.21
C TYR A 102 9.11 13.24 10.82
N ASP A 103 10.34 13.04 11.26
CA ASP A 103 11.26 14.10 11.66
C ASP A 103 12.25 14.37 10.50
N GLU A 104 12.27 15.60 9.99
CA GLU A 104 13.09 15.97 8.82
C GLU A 104 14.59 15.80 9.07
N ALA A 105 15.07 16.16 10.26
CA ALA A 105 16.49 16.10 10.59
C ALA A 105 16.95 14.65 10.75
N GLU A 106 16.20 13.84 11.50
CA GLU A 106 16.52 12.43 11.68
C GLU A 106 16.44 11.64 10.36
N VAL A 107 15.47 11.98 9.49
CA VAL A 107 15.40 11.38 8.15
C VAL A 107 16.62 11.77 7.32
N ALA A 108 17.05 13.03 7.34
CA ALA A 108 18.24 13.48 6.61
C ALA A 108 19.51 12.75 7.10
N GLU A 109 19.67 12.58 8.41
CA GLU A 109 20.79 11.83 9.00
C GLU A 109 20.74 10.34 8.63
N ALA A 110 19.57 9.71 8.75
CA ALA A 110 19.37 8.31 8.38
C ALA A 110 19.53 8.04 6.87
N SER A 111 19.42 9.09 6.05
CA SER A 111 19.59 9.06 4.60
C SER A 111 21.01 9.45 4.16
N GLY A 112 21.93 9.69 5.10
CA GLY A 112 23.31 10.05 4.79
C GLY A 112 24.05 8.95 4.01
N GLY A 113 24.72 9.32 2.92
CA GLY A 113 25.53 8.42 2.08
C GLY A 113 24.79 7.84 0.88
N PHE A 114 25.19 6.65 0.42
CA PHE A 114 24.59 5.94 -0.74
C PHE A 114 23.54 4.89 -0.34
N ALA A 115 23.11 4.87 0.92
CA ALA A 115 22.16 3.87 1.41
C ALA A 115 20.72 4.37 1.27
N ARG A 116 19.83 3.51 0.76
CA ARG A 116 18.38 3.70 0.87
C ARG A 116 17.90 3.03 2.15
N PRO A 117 17.52 3.78 3.20
CA PRO A 117 17.10 3.17 4.46
C PRO A 117 15.78 2.43 4.24
N GLY A 118 15.73 1.16 4.68
CA GLY A 118 14.51 0.36 4.62
C GLY A 118 13.55 0.67 5.76
N ALA A 119 12.35 0.07 5.72
CA ALA A 119 11.30 0.28 6.70
C ALA A 119 11.77 0.16 8.17
N ARG A 120 12.62 -0.81 8.50
CA ARG A 120 13.15 -0.99 9.87
C ARG A 120 14.03 0.18 10.33
N SER A 121 14.85 0.74 9.44
CA SER A 121 15.71 1.90 9.76
C SER A 121 14.89 3.18 9.91
N LEU A 122 13.82 3.32 9.12
CA LEU A 122 12.95 4.49 9.16
C LEU A 122 11.95 4.45 10.32
N LEU A 123 11.32 3.30 10.59
CA LEU A 123 10.29 3.17 11.62
C LEU A 123 10.87 2.82 13.00
N GLY A 124 12.08 2.25 13.07
CA GLY A 124 12.68 1.80 14.32
C GLY A 124 12.00 0.56 14.90
N GLN A 125 11.89 0.50 16.22
CA GLN A 125 11.09 -0.49 16.93
C GLN A 125 9.66 0.02 17.09
N GLY A 126 8.68 -0.86 16.90
CA GLY A 126 7.30 -0.44 16.91
C GLY A 126 6.32 -1.54 16.54
N VAL A 127 5.16 -1.10 16.10
CA VAL A 127 4.02 -1.97 15.79
C VAL A 127 3.59 -1.80 14.35
N PHE A 128 3.21 -2.91 13.74
CA PHE A 128 2.49 -2.95 12.48
C PHE A 128 1.06 -3.41 12.78
N ILE A 129 0.09 -2.62 12.34
CA ILE A 129 -1.33 -2.82 12.60
C ILE A 129 -2.05 -2.86 11.27
N MET A 130 -2.91 -3.87 11.11
CA MET A 130 -3.80 -3.98 9.97
C MET A 130 -5.22 -4.11 10.48
N THR A 131 -6.07 -3.16 10.11
CA THR A 131 -7.48 -3.11 10.54
C THR A 131 -8.37 -3.33 9.33
N LEU A 132 -9.27 -4.31 9.43
CA LEU A 132 -10.30 -4.55 8.44
C LEU A 132 -11.63 -4.08 9.02
N ASP A 133 -12.13 -2.96 8.49
CA ASP A 133 -13.45 -2.45 8.81
C ASP A 133 -14.44 -2.99 7.77
N ARG A 134 -15.35 -3.86 8.22
CA ARG A 134 -16.41 -4.41 7.38
C ARG A 134 -17.62 -3.52 7.61
N GLY A 135 -18.20 -2.98 6.53
CA GLY A 135 -19.30 -2.03 6.63
C GLY A 135 -20.49 -2.52 7.48
N PRO A 136 -21.44 -1.63 7.83
CA PRO A 136 -22.47 -1.85 8.85
C PRO A 136 -23.39 -3.08 8.65
N ASP A 137 -23.37 -3.73 7.48
CA ASP A 137 -24.19 -4.91 7.18
C ASP A 137 -23.54 -6.27 7.56
N PHE A 138 -22.31 -6.30 8.08
CA PHE A 138 -21.60 -7.57 8.31
C PHE A 138 -22.11 -8.38 9.51
N ASP A 139 -22.89 -7.78 10.41
CA ASP A 139 -23.37 -8.42 11.66
C ASP A 139 -24.64 -9.27 11.48
N ARG A 140 -25.14 -9.43 10.25
CA ARG A 140 -26.49 -10.01 10.02
C ARG A 140 -26.56 -11.41 9.41
N ARG A 141 -25.42 -12.09 9.24
CA ARG A 141 -25.39 -13.48 8.75
C ARG A 141 -24.60 -14.31 9.75
N ASP A 142 -25.29 -14.84 10.77
CA ASP A 142 -24.99 -16.09 11.50
C ASP A 142 -25.92 -16.26 12.72
N ALA A 143 -27.22 -15.98 12.58
CA ALA A 143 -28.21 -16.14 13.68
C ALA A 143 -29.41 -17.03 13.33
N LEU A 144 -29.35 -17.81 12.23
CA LEU A 144 -30.37 -18.81 11.90
C LEU A 144 -29.71 -20.04 11.26
N GLY A 145 -29.42 -21.02 12.10
CA GLY A 145 -29.10 -22.41 11.77
C GLY A 145 -29.67 -23.31 12.85
#